data_AF-A0A971CDP8-F1
#
_entry.id   AF-A0A971CDP8-F1
#
_cell.length_a   1.000
_cell.length_b   1.000
_cell.length_c   1.000
_cell.angle_alpha   90.00
_cell.angle_beta   90.00
_cell.angle_gamma   90.00
#
_symmetry.space_group_name_H-M   'P 1'
#
loop_
_entity.id
_entity.type
_entity.pdbx_description
1 polymer ?
#
loop_
_entity_poly.entity_id
_entity_poly.type
_entity_poly.pdbx_seq_one_letter_code
_entity_poly.pdbx_strand_id
1 'polypeptide(L)' 'MTADVTDGEVVEAEDTPAAEALSVVDVPLIDDLVARARQRGLDLTGPEGLLTALTKRVLESALEGELTDHL' A
#
# COMPACT_ATOMS: atom_id res chain seq x y z
N MET A 1 19.15 -21.72 -32.98
CA MET A 1 17.98 -22.45 -32.44
C MET A 1 18.45 -23.03 -31.10
N THR A 2 18.41 -22.20 -30.05
CA THR A 2 17.51 -22.33 -28.87
C THR A 2 17.91 -23.54 -28.00
N ALA A 3 18.21 -23.40 -26.71
CA ALA A 3 17.55 -22.55 -25.72
C ALA A 3 18.52 -22.03 -24.65
N ASP A 4 18.31 -20.77 -24.29
CA ASP A 4 18.73 -20.15 -23.04
C ASP A 4 17.69 -20.56 -21.98
N VAL A 5 18.12 -21.33 -20.98
CA VAL A 5 17.33 -21.59 -19.77
C VAL A 5 18.01 -20.80 -18.67
N THR A 6 17.71 -19.51 -18.61
CA THR A 6 17.87 -18.78 -17.37
C THR A 6 16.83 -19.33 -16.41
N ASP A 7 17.31 -20.13 -15.47
CA ASP A 7 16.63 -20.50 -14.23
C ASP A 7 16.13 -19.18 -13.63
N GLY A 8 14.84 -18.92 -13.82
CA GLY A 8 14.19 -17.77 -13.24
C GLY A 8 14.20 -17.99 -11.75
N GLU A 9 15.02 -17.21 -11.04
CA GLU A 9 14.86 -17.02 -9.62
C GLU A 9 13.43 -16.49 -9.42
N VAL A 10 12.52 -17.42 -9.16
CA VAL A 10 11.25 -17.12 -8.54
C VAL A 10 11.63 -16.51 -7.20
N VAL A 11 11.67 -15.19 -7.18
CA VAL A 11 11.65 -14.43 -5.95
C VAL A 11 10.32 -14.80 -5.29
N GLU A 12 10.36 -15.85 -4.48
CA GLU A 12 9.30 -16.20 -3.53
C GLU A 12 8.98 -14.87 -2.83
N ALA A 13 7.78 -14.34 -3.07
CA ALA A 13 7.35 -13.09 -2.49
C ALA A 13 7.51 -13.25 -0.98
N GLU A 14 8.51 -12.58 -0.41
CA GLU A 14 8.95 -12.86 0.95
C GLU A 14 7.74 -12.75 1.88
N ASP A 15 7.50 -13.83 2.65
CA ASP A 15 6.49 -13.95 3.71
C ASP A 15 6.82 -12.96 4.84
N THR A 16 6.66 -11.69 4.52
CA THR A 16 6.94 -10.57 5.40
C THR A 16 5.61 -9.99 5.87
N PRO A 17 5.49 -9.63 7.16
CA PRO A 17 4.27 -9.03 7.70
C PRO A 17 3.78 -7.81 6.90
N ALA A 18 4.70 -7.10 6.23
CA ALA A 18 4.36 -5.97 5.36
C ALA A 18 3.70 -6.41 4.04
N ALA A 19 4.11 -7.54 3.45
CA ALA A 19 3.52 -8.06 2.23
C ALA A 19 2.09 -8.58 2.49
N GLU A 20 1.88 -9.27 3.62
CA GLU A 20 0.54 -9.69 4.05
C GLU A 20 -0.36 -8.49 4.33
N ALA A 21 0.15 -7.46 5.02
CA ALA A 21 -0.60 -6.22 5.25
C ALA A 21 -0.91 -5.44 3.96
N LEU A 22 -0.08 -5.57 2.92
CA LEU A 22 -0.37 -4.96 1.62
C LEU A 22 -1.34 -5.80 0.78
N SER A 23 -1.55 -7.09 1.08
CA SER A 23 -2.47 -7.96 0.34
C SER A 23 -3.94 -7.50 0.41
N VAL A 24 -4.32 -6.73 1.44
CA VAL A 24 -5.66 -6.15 1.56
C VAL A 24 -5.87 -4.93 0.66
N VAL A 25 -4.82 -4.43 0.00
CA VAL A 25 -4.86 -3.28 -0.89
C VAL A 25 -4.39 -3.69 -2.28
N ASP A 26 -5.20 -3.42 -3.30
CA ASP A 26 -4.82 -3.69 -4.69
C ASP A 26 -3.58 -2.87 -5.10
N VAL A 27 -2.56 -3.52 -5.66
CA VAL A 27 -1.34 -2.84 -6.15
C VAL A 27 -1.65 -1.71 -7.15
N PRO A 28 -2.55 -1.89 -8.14
CA PRO A 28 -2.92 -0.80 -9.05
C PRO A 28 -3.51 0.43 -8.35
N LEU A 29 -4.18 0.25 -7.21
CA LEU A 29 -4.72 1.36 -6.43
C LEU A 29 -3.59 2.19 -5.79
N ILE A 30 -2.52 1.54 -5.34
CA ILE A 30 -1.34 2.22 -4.76
C ILE A 30 -0.67 3.10 -5.83
N ASP A 31 -0.46 2.56 -7.03
CA ASP A 31 0.13 3.30 -8.15
C ASP A 31 -0.69 4.53 -8.52
N ASP A 32 -2.01 4.35 -8.58
CA ASP A 32 -2.97 5.40 -8.83
C ASP A 32 -2.94 6.52 -7.77
N LEU A 33 -2.84 6.16 -6.49
CA LEU A 33 -2.74 7.12 -5.40
C LEU A 33 -1.44 7.92 -5.47
N VAL A 34 -0.32 7.25 -5.76
CA VAL A 34 0.99 7.90 -5.96
C VAL A 34 0.95 8.85 -7.16
N ALA A 35 0.38 8.42 -8.29
CA ALA A 35 0.25 9.26 -9.48
C ALA A 35 -0.59 10.50 -9.19
N ARG A 36 -1.74 10.33 -8.52
CA ARG A 36 -2.64 11.44 -8.15
C ARG A 36 -1.99 12.40 -7.16
N ALA A 37 -1.23 11.91 -6.18
CA ALA A 37 -0.51 12.76 -5.24
C ALA A 37 0.54 13.62 -5.96
N ARG A 38 1.33 13.02 -6.85
CA ARG A 38 2.31 13.74 -7.67
C ARG A 38 1.68 14.78 -8.58
N GLN A 39 0.56 14.46 -9.24
CA GLN A 39 -0.18 15.42 -10.08
C GLN A 39 -0.68 16.63 -9.29
N ARG A 40 -0.96 16.46 -8.00
CA ARG A 40 -1.40 17.53 -7.09
C ARG A 40 -0.24 18.25 -6.38
N GLY A 41 1.01 17.86 -6.65
CA GLY A 41 2.17 18.42 -5.98
C GLY A 41 2.27 18.05 -4.50
N LEU A 42 1.64 16.94 -4.09
CA LEU A 42 1.73 16.42 -2.73
C LEU A 42 2.97 15.54 -2.59
N ASP A 43 3.69 15.73 -1.49
CA ASP A 43 4.75 14.80 -1.09
C ASP A 43 4.14 13.44 -0.74
N LEU A 44 4.89 12.35 -0.98
CA LEU A 44 4.44 11.00 -0.59
C LEU A 44 4.61 10.79 0.91
N THR A 45 5.60 11.44 1.51
CA THR A 45 6.00 11.32 2.92
C THR A 45 6.07 12.71 3.56
N GLY A 46 6.22 12.76 4.88
CA GLY A 46 6.28 14.03 5.62
C GLY A 46 4.93 14.42 6.22
N PRO A 47 4.89 15.47 7.06
CA PRO A 47 3.72 15.81 7.88
C PRO A 47 2.46 16.08 7.05
N GLU A 48 2.63 16.70 5.88
CA GLU A 48 1.53 16.99 4.95
C GLU A 48 1.49 16.01 3.75
N GLY A 49 2.25 14.91 3.83
CA GLY A 49 2.37 13.92 2.76
C GLY A 49 1.21 12.93 2.72
N LEU A 50 1.07 12.25 1.57
CA LEU A 50 0.02 11.26 1.31
C LEU A 50 -0.05 10.17 2.39
N LEU A 51 1.08 9.59 2.79
CA LEU A 51 1.10 8.52 3.78
C LEU A 51 0.59 9.00 5.14
N THR A 52 0.97 10.21 5.57
CA THR A 52 0.50 10.78 6.84
C THR A 52 -1.01 10.99 6.84
N ALA A 53 -1.57 11.52 5.75
CA ALA A 53 -3.01 11.68 5.60
C ALA A 53 -3.74 10.32 5.60
N LEU A 54 -3.18 9.31 4.91
CA LEU A 54 -3.75 7.97 4.86
C LEU A 54 -3.73 7.29 6.23
N THR A 55 -2.60 7.31 6.93
CA THR A 55 -2.46 6.74 8.28
C THR A 55 -3.43 7.42 9.24
N LYS A 56 -3.55 8.74 9.19
CA LYS A 56 -4.52 9.47 10.02
C LYS A 56 -5.94 9.00 9.76
N ARG A 57 -6.36 8.89 8.50
CA ARG A 57 -7.71 8.44 8.15
C ARG A 57 -7.98 7.01 8.61
N VAL A 58 -7.00 6.12 8.50
CA VAL A 58 -7.12 4.73 8.96
C VAL A 58 -7.30 4.68 10.48
N LEU A 59 -6.50 5.45 11.24
CA LEU A 59 -6.63 5.53 12.69
C LEU A 59 -7.98 6.10 13.14
N GLU A 60 -8.45 7.17 12.48
CA GLU A 60 -9.78 7.74 12.72
C GLU A 60 -10.89 6.71 12.42
N SER A 61 -10.76 5.96 11.32
CA SER A 61 -11.75 4.96 10.93
C SER A 61 -11.77 3.76 11.89
N ALA A 62 -10.61 3.34 12.39
CA ALA A 62 -10.53 2.29 13.40
C ALA A 62 -11.22 2.73 14.70
N LEU A 63 -10.99 3.97 15.12
CA LEU A 63 -11.63 4.54 16.31
C LEU A 63 -13.14 4.73 16.15
N GLU A 64 -13.62 5.13 14.97
CA GLU A 64 -15.05 5.18 14.64
C GLU A 64 -15.68 3.77 14.57
N GLY A 65 -14.95 2.78 14.03
CA GLY A 65 -15.38 1.39 13.96
C GLY A 65 -15.61 0.76 15.33
N GLU A 66 -14.71 1.00 16.30
CA GLU A 66 -14.88 0.52 17.68
C GLU A 66 -16.15 1.07 18.35
N LEU A 67 -16.63 2.26 18.00
CA LEU A 67 -17.89 2.82 18.52
C LEU A 67 -19.14 2.24 17.85
N THR A 68 -19.01 1.70 16.63
CA THR A 68 -20.13 1.19 15.84
C THR A 68 -20.32 -0.33 16.02
N ASP A 69 -19.23 -1.07 16.27
CA ASP A 69 -19.25 -2.50 16.58
C ASP A 69 -19.68 -2.83 18.03
N HIS A 70 -19.92 -1.82 18.86
CA HIS A 70 -20.38 -1.94 20.25
C HIS A 70 -21.85 -1.55 20.48
N LEU A 71 -22.71 -1.62 19.45
CA LEU A 71 -24.17 -1.46 19.60
C LEU A 71 -24.95 -2.78 19.50
#